data_AF-A0A3D8VSB9-F1
#
_entry.id   AF-A0A3D8VSB9-F1
#
_cell.length_a   1.000
_cell.length_b   1.000
_cell.length_c   1.000
_cell.angle_alpha   90.00
_cell.angle_beta   90.00
_cell.angle_gamma   90.00
#
_symmetry.space_group_name_H-M   'P 1'
#
loop_
_entity.id
_entity.type
_entity.pdbx_description
1 polymer ?
#
loop_
_entity_poly.entity_id
_entity_poly.type
_entity_poly.pdbx_seq_one_letter_code
_entity_poly.pdbx_strand_id
1 'polypeptide(L)'
;MNEAQQTVLTLFQQKQLDYDNHMEEMTHLWNDYCQRTSPDIKEPACFAAGLEYLASKTFLGPKLSQKACAEKYGVSIHKVSQAYRQLSDTVNDLISSYWRATVDGRFNPSLSHSKKLDDLINHILAVSTYPGNYSMELSQDQHFMLAELFSSFYGTSFFEKVELCWELFEIHPYHPDLYIIVAELAQHNHVKKRILTKAMINGENAIEPFIMTDLMGELWMEIDARPYLRAKAAYAEQLVNEYDFDGAILHYRELMRLNEGDNQGIWYKLLPLYLEHGYRTEARALLDDLQEADTFILFYEAIYAYLEEGMTGKTKTLLQKADHHNPHVKDLVLYPKKRPDELSDYYGVRDKTEAAVVVSDTLWAWNQHKELTQALRDLQ
;
A
#
# COMPACT_ATOMS: atom_id res chain seq x y z
N MET A 1 -3.59 22.78 -3.19
CA MET A 1 -4.62 23.37 -2.31
C MET A 1 -4.20 24.77 -1.90
N ASN A 2 -5.15 25.65 -1.61
CA ASN A 2 -4.88 26.96 -1.02
C ASN A 2 -4.82 26.86 0.52
N GLU A 3 -4.39 27.94 1.19
CA GLU A 3 -4.21 28.00 2.65
C GLU A 3 -5.50 27.68 3.43
N ALA A 4 -6.65 28.15 2.93
CA ALA A 4 -7.95 27.88 3.56
C ALA A 4 -8.35 26.40 3.45
N GLN A 5 -8.05 25.75 2.32
CA GLN A 5 -8.27 24.32 2.11
C GLN A 5 -7.38 23.47 3.03
N GLN A 6 -6.11 23.88 3.24
CA GLN A 6 -5.21 23.18 4.17
C GLN A 6 -5.68 23.33 5.62
N THR A 7 -6.16 24.52 5.99
CA THR A 7 -6.71 24.80 7.32
C THR A 7 -7.89 23.88 7.67
N VAL A 8 -8.71 23.49 6.69
CA VAL A 8 -9.79 22.51 6.91
C VAL A 8 -9.25 21.16 7.36
N LEU A 9 -8.26 20.61 6.64
CA LEU A 9 -7.64 19.33 6.99
C LEU A 9 -6.95 19.40 8.35
N THR A 10 -6.23 20.48 8.63
CA THR A 10 -5.56 20.65 9.92
C THR A 10 -6.57 20.69 11.08
N LEU A 11 -7.69 21.41 10.93
CA LEU A 11 -8.74 21.45 11.96
C LEU A 11 -9.43 20.09 12.12
N PHE A 12 -9.65 19.37 11.02
CA PHE A 12 -10.20 18.02 11.04
C PHE A 12 -9.25 17.05 11.78
N GLN A 13 -7.97 17.02 11.41
CA GLN A 13 -6.92 16.20 12.03
C GLN A 13 -6.73 16.48 13.52
N GLN A 14 -6.83 17.74 13.95
CA GLN A 14 -6.64 18.10 15.36
C GLN A 14 -7.81 17.69 16.26
N LYS A 15 -9.02 17.60 15.69
CA LYS A 15 -10.25 17.43 16.48
C LYS A 15 -10.82 16.04 16.34
N GLN A 16 -10.69 15.40 15.18
CA GLN A 16 -11.21 14.06 14.99
C GLN A 16 -10.27 13.00 15.56
N LEU A 17 -10.84 12.01 16.26
CA LEU A 17 -10.13 10.87 16.84
C LEU A 17 -10.80 9.52 16.49
N ASP A 18 -12.11 9.51 16.26
CA ASP A 18 -12.86 8.26 16.06
C ASP A 18 -12.68 7.63 14.67
N TYR A 19 -12.00 8.31 13.74
CA TYR A 19 -11.73 7.83 12.38
C TYR A 19 -10.26 7.97 12.00
N ASP A 20 -9.34 7.87 12.96
CA ASP A 20 -7.90 8.03 12.71
C ASP A 20 -7.35 7.01 11.70
N ASN A 21 -7.97 5.83 11.66
CA ASN A 21 -7.67 4.77 10.69
C ASN A 21 -8.14 5.07 9.26
N HIS A 22 -8.93 6.13 9.08
CA HIS A 22 -9.47 6.54 7.79
C HIS A 22 -9.01 7.94 7.37
N MET A 23 -7.96 8.47 7.99
CA MET A 23 -7.54 9.85 7.79
C MET A 23 -7.06 10.13 6.37
N GLU A 24 -6.58 9.11 5.68
CA GLU A 24 -6.06 9.27 4.32
C GLU A 24 -7.16 9.25 3.28
N GLU A 25 -8.13 8.38 3.45
CA GLU A 25 -9.35 8.32 2.67
C GLU A 25 -10.15 9.60 2.87
N MET A 26 -10.22 10.10 4.11
CA MET A 26 -10.83 11.40 4.40
C MET A 26 -10.05 12.57 3.78
N THR A 27 -8.72 12.51 3.77
CA THR A 27 -7.87 13.50 3.10
C THR A 27 -8.05 13.44 1.59
N HIS A 28 -8.14 12.25 1.00
CA HIS A 28 -8.39 12.06 -0.43
C HIS A 28 -9.76 12.60 -0.82
N LEU A 29 -10.82 12.24 -0.09
CA LEU A 29 -12.18 12.77 -0.31
C LEU A 29 -12.21 14.31 -0.29
N TRP A 30 -11.48 14.92 0.65
CA TRP A 30 -11.37 16.37 0.72
C TRP A 30 -10.59 16.98 -0.44
N ASN A 31 -9.46 16.38 -0.81
CA ASN A 31 -8.61 16.86 -1.89
C ASN A 31 -9.34 16.80 -3.23
N ASP A 32 -10.01 15.69 -3.51
CA ASP A 32 -10.79 15.49 -4.73
C ASP A 32 -11.98 16.48 -4.78
N TYR A 33 -12.69 16.69 -3.66
CA TYR A 33 -13.69 17.76 -3.57
C TYR A 33 -13.11 19.15 -3.92
N CYS A 34 -11.95 19.49 -3.36
CA CYS A 34 -11.28 20.77 -3.61
C CYS A 34 -10.86 20.92 -5.08
N GLN A 35 -10.39 19.85 -5.71
CA GLN A 35 -10.02 19.86 -7.13
C GLN A 35 -11.24 20.03 -8.02
N ARG A 36 -12.34 19.29 -7.74
CA ARG A 36 -13.57 19.34 -8.54
C ARG A 36 -14.30 20.67 -8.46
N THR A 37 -14.25 21.35 -7.30
CA THR A 37 -15.11 22.51 -7.04
C THR A 37 -14.37 23.83 -6.85
N SER A 38 -13.06 23.80 -6.58
CA SER A 38 -12.26 25.00 -6.23
C SER A 38 -12.98 25.92 -5.24
N PRO A 39 -13.38 25.41 -4.05
CA PRO A 39 -14.30 26.11 -3.16
C PRO A 39 -13.67 27.38 -2.55
N ASP A 40 -14.46 28.44 -2.47
CA ASP A 40 -14.12 29.66 -1.71
C ASP A 40 -14.45 29.46 -0.22
N ILE A 41 -13.44 29.04 0.55
CA ILE A 41 -13.60 28.64 1.96
C ILE A 41 -13.39 29.84 2.88
N LYS A 42 -14.49 30.41 3.37
CA LYS A 42 -14.46 31.51 4.36
C LYS A 42 -14.46 31.02 5.81
N GLU A 43 -15.02 29.84 6.06
CA GLU A 43 -15.15 29.26 7.40
C GLU A 43 -14.68 27.80 7.40
N PRO A 44 -13.36 27.55 7.54
CA PRO A 44 -12.79 26.20 7.48
C PRO A 44 -13.41 25.21 8.47
N ALA A 45 -13.79 25.66 9.66
CA ALA A 45 -14.42 24.82 10.68
C ALA A 45 -15.74 24.18 10.23
N CYS A 46 -16.48 24.82 9.31
CA CYS A 46 -17.73 24.26 8.78
C CYS A 46 -17.48 23.04 7.91
N PHE A 47 -16.46 23.12 7.05
CA PHE A 47 -16.07 22.01 6.19
C PHE A 47 -15.39 20.90 6.98
N ALA A 48 -14.58 21.22 7.99
CA ALA A 48 -13.97 20.21 8.87
C ALA A 48 -15.06 19.41 9.63
N ALA A 49 -16.08 20.09 10.15
CA ALA A 49 -17.23 19.45 10.79
C ALA A 49 -18.06 18.59 9.81
N GLY A 50 -18.26 19.10 8.58
CA GLY A 50 -18.94 18.36 7.52
C GLY A 50 -18.17 17.12 7.08
N LEU A 51 -16.85 17.20 7.04
CA LEU A 51 -15.92 16.12 6.71
C LEU A 51 -15.96 15.02 7.79
N GLU A 52 -15.92 15.37 9.08
CA GLU A 52 -16.08 14.39 10.16
C GLU A 52 -17.47 13.73 10.14
N TYR A 53 -18.52 14.50 9.85
CA TYR A 53 -19.85 13.92 9.69
C TYR A 53 -19.93 12.97 8.49
N LEU A 54 -19.28 13.30 7.37
CA LEU A 54 -19.16 12.43 6.21
C LEU A 54 -18.43 11.13 6.56
N ALA A 55 -17.32 11.20 7.29
CA ALA A 55 -16.58 10.04 7.75
C ALA A 55 -17.50 9.05 8.50
N SER A 56 -18.37 9.57 9.37
CA SER A 56 -19.34 8.76 10.12
C SER A 56 -20.35 7.99 9.27
N LYS A 57 -20.57 8.44 8.03
CA LYS A 57 -21.48 7.80 7.07
C LYS A 57 -20.75 6.86 6.14
N THR A 58 -19.48 7.14 5.85
CA THR A 58 -18.66 6.39 4.88
C THR A 58 -17.89 5.23 5.51
N PHE A 59 -17.47 5.35 6.77
CA PHE A 59 -16.59 4.36 7.40
C PHE A 59 -17.24 3.66 8.60
N LEU A 60 -16.62 2.56 9.04
CA LEU A 60 -16.97 1.89 10.28
C LEU A 60 -16.48 2.71 11.48
N GLY A 61 -17.32 2.80 12.51
CA GLY A 61 -17.03 3.59 13.71
C GLY A 61 -18.29 4.19 14.33
N PRO A 62 -18.14 5.06 15.35
CA PRO A 62 -19.27 5.68 16.05
C PRO A 62 -20.18 6.42 15.09
N LYS A 63 -21.51 6.30 15.19
CA LYS A 63 -22.40 7.08 14.33
C LYS A 63 -22.60 8.47 14.94
N LEU A 64 -22.05 9.49 14.28
CA LEU A 64 -22.16 10.87 14.72
C LEU A 64 -23.48 11.51 14.25
N SER A 65 -23.93 12.50 15.02
CA SER A 65 -25.03 13.40 14.65
C SER A 65 -24.46 14.74 14.17
N GLN A 66 -25.19 15.44 13.29
CA GLN A 66 -24.78 16.79 12.86
C GLN A 66 -24.68 17.76 14.03
N LYS A 67 -25.47 17.54 15.09
CA LYS A 67 -25.41 18.30 16.35
C LYS A 67 -24.08 18.09 17.07
N ALA A 68 -23.61 16.84 17.19
CA ALA A 68 -22.34 16.53 17.84
C ALA A 68 -21.16 17.16 17.10
N CYS A 69 -21.13 17.07 15.76
CA CYS A 69 -20.11 17.73 14.95
C CYS A 69 -20.19 19.27 15.07
N ALA A 70 -21.40 19.83 15.07
CA ALA A 70 -21.57 21.28 15.23
C ALA A 70 -21.00 21.80 16.56
N GLU A 71 -21.30 21.11 17.67
CA GLU A 71 -20.78 21.43 18.99
C GLU A 71 -19.24 21.30 19.05
N LYS A 72 -18.69 20.20 18.51
CA LYS A 72 -17.24 19.91 18.49
C LYS A 72 -16.42 20.96 17.74
N TYR A 73 -16.94 21.46 16.63
CA TYR A 73 -16.25 22.44 15.79
C TYR A 73 -16.66 23.89 16.06
N GLY A 74 -17.62 24.13 16.96
CA GLY A 74 -18.10 25.47 17.30
C GLY A 74 -18.85 26.15 16.15
N VAL A 75 -19.59 25.38 15.35
CA VAL A 75 -20.35 25.85 14.18
C VAL A 75 -21.84 25.54 14.32
N SER A 76 -22.69 26.07 13.45
CA SER A 76 -24.13 25.74 13.48
C SER A 76 -24.42 24.41 12.77
N ILE A 77 -25.44 23.69 13.25
CA ILE A 77 -25.91 22.43 12.65
C ILE A 77 -26.24 22.60 11.16
N HIS A 78 -26.84 23.75 10.79
CA HIS A 78 -27.13 24.08 9.40
C HIS A 78 -25.84 24.11 8.55
N LYS A 79 -24.75 24.71 9.05
CA LYS A 79 -23.49 24.78 8.30
C LYS A 79 -22.85 23.41 8.12
N VAL A 80 -22.92 22.53 9.13
CA VAL A 80 -22.49 21.12 9.00
C VAL A 80 -23.31 20.40 7.93
N SER A 81 -24.63 20.56 7.94
CA SER A 81 -25.54 19.94 6.97
C SER A 81 -25.27 20.39 5.54
N GLN A 82 -24.98 21.68 5.36
CA GLN A 82 -24.66 22.27 4.06
C GLN A 82 -23.30 21.79 3.54
N ALA A 83 -22.26 21.83 4.37
CA ALA A 83 -20.93 21.35 4.00
C ALA A 83 -20.92 19.85 3.69
N TYR A 84 -21.60 19.04 4.51
CA TYR A 84 -21.78 17.61 4.25
C TYR A 84 -22.43 17.34 2.90
N ARG A 85 -23.53 18.03 2.56
CA ARG A 85 -24.20 17.83 1.26
C ARG A 85 -23.28 18.19 0.10
N GLN A 86 -22.58 19.31 0.19
CA GLN A 86 -21.63 19.73 -0.84
C GLN A 86 -20.52 18.69 -1.05
N LEU A 87 -19.96 18.16 0.04
CA LEU A 87 -18.98 17.08 -0.02
C LEU A 87 -19.60 15.81 -0.61
N SER A 88 -20.66 15.28 0.02
CA SER A 88 -21.25 14.00 -0.35
C SER A 88 -21.73 13.95 -1.78
N ASP A 89 -22.34 15.03 -2.28
CA ASP A 89 -22.89 15.07 -3.63
C ASP A 89 -21.77 15.15 -4.69
N THR A 90 -20.64 15.76 -4.35
CA THR A 90 -19.51 15.95 -5.27
C THR A 90 -18.64 14.70 -5.40
N VAL A 91 -18.41 14.00 -4.28
CA VAL A 91 -17.49 12.85 -4.21
C VAL A 91 -18.22 11.52 -3.94
N ASN A 92 -19.50 11.44 -4.32
CA ASN A 92 -20.37 10.28 -4.07
C ASN A 92 -19.83 8.97 -4.68
N ASP A 93 -19.16 9.07 -5.83
CA ASP A 93 -18.46 7.98 -6.49
C ASP A 93 -17.36 7.40 -5.60
N LEU A 94 -16.51 8.26 -5.01
CA LEU A 94 -15.45 7.85 -4.09
C LEU A 94 -16.02 7.31 -2.77
N ILE A 95 -17.04 7.96 -2.21
CA ILE A 95 -17.73 7.48 -1.00
C ILE A 95 -18.26 6.05 -1.21
N SER A 96 -18.87 5.79 -2.37
CA SER A 96 -19.37 4.46 -2.72
C SER A 96 -18.26 3.43 -2.86
N SER A 97 -17.09 3.84 -3.38
CA SER A 97 -15.89 3.00 -3.47
C SER A 97 -15.34 2.64 -2.08
N TYR A 98 -15.16 3.65 -1.21
CA TYR A 98 -14.65 3.47 0.14
C TYR A 98 -15.58 2.66 1.04
N TRP A 99 -16.90 2.89 0.93
CA TRP A 99 -17.89 2.08 1.64
C TRP A 99 -17.77 0.60 1.26
N ARG A 100 -17.61 0.29 -0.04
CA ARG A 100 -17.43 -1.11 -0.49
C ARG A 100 -16.15 -1.72 0.05
N ALA A 101 -15.02 -1.03 -0.06
CA ALA A 101 -13.75 -1.51 0.48
C ALA A 101 -13.78 -1.70 2.01
N THR A 102 -14.57 -0.89 2.73
CA THR A 102 -14.81 -1.05 4.17
C THR A 102 -15.64 -2.30 4.47
N VAL A 103 -16.71 -2.54 3.71
CA VAL A 103 -17.56 -3.73 3.86
C VAL A 103 -16.83 -5.02 3.46
N ASP A 104 -15.92 -4.92 2.51
CA ASP A 104 -15.08 -6.03 2.02
C ASP A 104 -13.85 -6.28 2.92
N GLY A 105 -13.74 -5.63 4.08
CA GLY A 105 -12.71 -5.90 5.10
C GLY A 105 -11.32 -5.32 4.81
N ARG A 106 -11.15 -4.55 3.74
CA ARG A 106 -9.85 -4.03 3.30
C ARG A 106 -9.27 -2.89 4.16
N PHE A 107 -10.07 -2.33 5.06
CA PHE A 107 -9.69 -1.23 5.96
C PHE A 107 -9.79 -1.59 7.45
N ASN A 108 -9.61 -2.87 7.80
CA ASN A 108 -9.69 -3.29 9.19
C ASN A 108 -8.27 -3.37 9.79
N PRO A 109 -7.70 -2.31 10.39
CA PRO A 109 -6.53 -2.49 11.22
C PRO A 109 -6.95 -3.35 12.41
N SER A 110 -6.24 -4.45 12.61
CA SER A 110 -6.37 -5.20 13.85
C SER A 110 -6.10 -4.25 15.02
N LEU A 111 -7.07 -4.17 15.93
CA LEU A 111 -7.10 -3.31 17.11
C LEU A 111 -6.07 -3.76 18.16
N SER A 112 -4.78 -3.70 17.84
CA SER A 112 -3.71 -3.82 18.81
C SER A 112 -3.06 -2.45 19.00
N HIS A 113 -3.65 -1.65 19.88
CA HIS A 113 -3.03 -0.42 20.38
C HIS A 113 -2.01 -0.77 21.46
N SER A 114 -0.78 -0.27 21.33
CA SER A 114 0.29 -0.47 22.30
C SER A 114 1.00 0.86 22.53
N LYS A 115 0.90 1.39 23.75
CA LYS A 115 1.66 2.56 24.16
C LYS A 115 3.17 2.38 23.91
N LYS A 116 3.67 1.15 24.08
CA LYS A 116 5.08 0.82 23.86
C LYS A 116 5.47 0.90 22.38
N LEU A 117 4.55 0.60 21.46
CA LEU A 117 4.75 0.83 20.03
C LEU A 117 4.72 2.32 19.71
N ASP A 118 3.78 3.08 20.27
CA ASP A 118 3.72 4.53 20.06
C ASP A 118 5.00 5.22 20.57
N ASP A 119 5.48 4.80 21.74
CA ASP A 119 6.75 5.27 22.29
C ASP A 119 7.90 4.93 21.33
N LEU A 120 7.97 3.70 20.79
CA LEU A 120 9.01 3.31 19.84
C LEU A 120 8.97 4.15 18.55
N ILE A 121 7.78 4.34 17.98
CA ILE A 121 7.58 5.17 16.79
C ILE A 121 8.10 6.58 17.04
N ASN A 122 7.79 7.16 18.20
CA ASN A 122 8.28 8.49 18.58
C ASN A 122 9.81 8.52 18.68
N HIS A 123 10.44 7.50 19.28
CA HIS A 123 11.90 7.42 19.37
C HIS A 123 12.53 7.31 17.99
N ILE A 124 12.07 6.38 17.17
CA ILE A 124 12.56 6.15 15.80
C ILE A 124 12.45 7.42 14.95
N LEU A 125 11.34 8.16 15.05
CA LEU A 125 11.15 9.40 14.29
C LEU A 125 11.95 10.59 14.84
N ALA A 126 12.33 10.59 16.12
CA ALA A 126 13.07 11.67 16.77
C ALA A 126 14.59 11.55 16.63
N VAL A 127 15.12 10.33 16.50
CA VAL A 127 16.55 10.09 16.28
C VAL A 127 16.99 10.75 14.97
N SER A 128 18.22 11.26 14.88
CA SER A 128 18.78 11.77 13.62
C SER A 128 18.85 10.68 12.55
N THR A 129 19.06 11.00 11.28
CA THR A 129 19.34 9.96 10.28
C THR A 129 20.75 9.42 10.48
N TYR A 130 21.01 8.21 9.99
CA TYR A 130 22.29 7.53 10.19
C TYR A 130 23.47 8.39 9.69
N PRO A 131 24.53 8.61 10.49
CA PRO A 131 25.67 9.41 10.06
C PRO A 131 26.73 8.67 9.20
N GLY A 132 26.58 7.35 8.93
CA GLY A 132 27.57 6.47 8.25
C GLY A 132 28.61 5.89 9.24
N ASN A 133 29.25 4.72 9.09
CA ASN A 133 29.35 3.67 8.05
C ASN A 133 29.02 2.28 8.67
N TYR A 134 28.29 1.44 7.92
CA TYR A 134 27.59 0.24 8.42
C TYR A 134 28.52 -0.92 8.86
N SER A 135 29.77 -0.94 8.42
CA SER A 135 30.63 -2.11 8.52
C SER A 135 31.71 -2.03 9.62
N MET A 136 31.84 -0.88 10.31
CA MET A 136 32.90 -0.67 11.31
C MET A 136 32.43 -0.45 12.75
N GLU A 137 31.13 -0.30 13.00
CA GLU A 137 30.63 0.10 14.31
C GLU A 137 30.08 -1.05 15.17
N LEU A 138 29.54 -2.11 14.55
CA LEU A 138 28.97 -3.24 15.29
C LEU A 138 30.04 -4.29 15.61
N SER A 139 30.03 -4.77 16.85
CA SER A 139 30.82 -5.94 17.22
C SER A 139 30.26 -7.20 16.55
N GLN A 140 31.11 -8.23 16.42
CA GLN A 140 30.66 -9.54 15.93
C GLN A 140 29.49 -10.11 16.76
N ASP A 141 29.49 -9.87 18.08
CA ASP A 141 28.40 -10.27 18.97
C ASP A 141 27.11 -9.50 18.66
N GLN A 142 27.20 -8.20 18.35
CA GLN A 142 26.01 -7.41 17.96
C GLN A 142 25.43 -7.85 16.62
N HIS A 143 26.27 -8.21 15.65
CA HIS A 143 25.79 -8.81 14.41
C HIS A 143 25.06 -10.13 14.65
N PHE A 144 25.60 -10.99 15.53
CA PHE A 144 24.95 -12.25 15.90
C PHE A 144 23.60 -12.00 16.58
N MET A 145 23.55 -11.08 17.56
CA MET A 145 22.31 -10.71 18.25
C MET A 145 21.25 -10.16 17.29
N LEU A 146 21.61 -9.26 16.37
CA LEU A 146 20.68 -8.75 15.37
C LEU A 146 20.11 -9.87 14.50
N ALA A 147 20.95 -10.79 14.02
CA ALA A 147 20.51 -11.92 13.21
C ALA A 147 19.53 -12.83 13.97
N GLU A 148 19.82 -13.14 15.24
CA GLU A 148 18.94 -13.92 16.12
C GLU A 148 17.59 -13.22 16.32
N LEU A 149 17.60 -11.92 16.64
CA LEU A 149 16.38 -11.13 16.82
C LEU A 149 15.53 -11.09 15.55
N PHE A 150 16.12 -10.81 14.38
CA PHE A 150 15.38 -10.80 13.11
C PHE A 150 14.77 -12.17 12.79
N SER A 151 15.50 -13.26 13.06
CA SER A 151 14.96 -14.62 12.85
C SER A 151 13.80 -14.96 13.78
N SER A 152 13.69 -14.27 14.93
CA SER A 152 12.69 -14.54 15.96
C SER A 152 11.31 -13.93 15.64
N PHE A 153 11.16 -13.10 14.61
CA PHE A 153 9.86 -12.49 14.26
C PHE A 153 8.83 -13.48 13.70
N TYR A 154 9.26 -14.64 13.24
CA TYR A 154 8.37 -15.65 12.67
C TYR A 154 7.54 -16.33 13.76
N GLY A 155 6.21 -16.22 13.64
CA GLY A 155 5.27 -16.86 14.56
C GLY A 155 5.11 -16.18 15.92
N THR A 156 5.70 -15.00 16.13
CA THR A 156 5.53 -14.23 17.37
C THR A 156 4.26 -13.39 17.39
N SER A 157 3.71 -13.21 18.58
CA SER A 157 2.56 -12.33 18.81
C SER A 157 2.90 -10.85 18.57
N PHE A 158 1.87 -10.02 18.38
CA PHE A 158 2.04 -8.58 18.21
C PHE A 158 2.86 -7.92 19.32
N PHE A 159 2.58 -8.23 20.59
CA PHE A 159 3.30 -7.63 21.70
C PHE A 159 4.77 -8.06 21.75
N GLU A 160 5.06 -9.33 21.45
CA GLU A 160 6.45 -9.82 21.34
C GLU A 160 7.19 -9.15 20.19
N LYS A 161 6.54 -8.93 19.03
CA LYS A 161 7.13 -8.17 17.92
C LYS A 161 7.53 -6.75 18.35
N VAL A 162 6.71 -6.09 19.17
CA VAL A 162 7.02 -4.76 19.71
C VAL A 162 8.24 -4.82 20.65
N GLU A 163 8.34 -5.83 21.51
CA GLU A 163 9.52 -6.05 22.36
C GLU A 163 10.79 -6.25 21.53
N LEU A 164 10.75 -7.15 20.55
CA LEU A 164 11.87 -7.41 19.65
C LEU A 164 12.32 -6.14 18.90
N CYS A 165 11.38 -5.29 18.48
CA CYS A 165 11.72 -4.02 17.84
C CYS A 165 12.44 -3.06 18.79
N TRP A 166 12.11 -3.07 20.08
CA TRP A 166 12.86 -2.30 21.09
C TRP A 166 14.27 -2.84 21.28
N GLU A 167 14.45 -4.16 21.37
CA GLU A 167 15.78 -4.77 21.49
C GLU A 167 16.65 -4.49 20.25
N LEU A 168 16.07 -4.58 19.05
CA LEU A 168 16.72 -4.17 17.81
C LEU A 168 17.12 -2.68 17.82
N PHE A 169 16.24 -1.82 18.32
CA PHE A 169 16.50 -0.38 18.42
C PHE A 169 17.65 -0.07 19.38
N GLU A 170 17.75 -0.79 20.51
CA GLU A 170 18.83 -0.64 21.48
C GLU A 170 20.20 -1.05 20.91
N ILE A 171 20.23 -2.07 20.04
CA ILE A 171 21.46 -2.53 19.39
C ILE A 171 21.86 -1.63 18.22
N HIS A 172 20.92 -1.32 17.32
CA HIS A 172 21.18 -0.51 16.14
C HIS A 172 19.97 0.37 15.76
N PRO A 173 19.87 1.61 16.29
CA PRO A 173 18.70 2.47 16.16
C PRO A 173 18.46 3.02 14.74
N TYR A 174 19.33 2.69 13.79
CA TYR A 174 19.25 3.15 12.40
C TYR A 174 18.96 2.03 11.40
N HIS A 175 18.79 0.78 11.83
CA HIS A 175 18.73 -0.37 10.91
C HIS A 175 17.46 -0.29 10.05
N PRO A 176 17.52 -0.23 8.70
CA PRO A 176 16.32 -0.03 7.89
C PRO A 176 15.24 -1.10 8.10
N ASP A 177 15.62 -2.38 8.27
CA ASP A 177 14.63 -3.44 8.51
C ASP A 177 13.84 -3.28 9.81
N LEU A 178 14.42 -2.70 10.87
CA LEU A 178 13.66 -2.35 12.08
C LEU A 178 12.53 -1.37 11.73
N TYR A 179 12.83 -0.38 10.89
CA TYR A 179 11.87 0.65 10.52
C TYR A 179 10.78 0.07 9.61
N ILE A 180 11.12 -0.87 8.72
CA ILE A 180 10.14 -1.59 7.90
C ILE A 180 9.14 -2.33 8.81
N ILE A 181 9.64 -3.11 9.77
CA ILE A 181 8.79 -3.86 10.70
C ILE A 181 7.92 -2.91 11.55
N VAL A 182 8.50 -1.82 12.08
CA VAL A 182 7.72 -0.85 12.85
C VAL A 182 6.66 -0.15 11.99
N ALA A 183 6.93 0.08 10.70
CA ALA A 183 5.94 0.62 9.77
C ALA A 183 4.79 -0.39 9.51
N GLU A 184 5.07 -1.69 9.42
CA GLU A 184 4.02 -2.72 9.32
C GLU A 184 3.12 -2.74 10.57
N LEU A 185 3.72 -2.56 11.76
CA LEU A 185 2.98 -2.50 13.03
C LEU A 185 2.22 -1.19 13.24
N ALA A 186 2.63 -0.10 12.58
CA ALA A 186 2.01 1.20 12.74
C ALA A 186 0.60 1.23 12.13
N GLN A 187 -0.32 1.94 12.80
CA GLN A 187 -1.74 1.97 12.38
C GLN A 187 -2.00 2.97 11.26
N HIS A 188 -1.29 4.10 11.26
CA HIS A 188 -1.58 5.21 10.35
C HIS A 188 -0.58 5.29 9.22
N ASN A 189 -1.07 5.24 7.99
CA ASN A 189 -0.27 5.31 6.77
C ASN A 189 0.65 6.55 6.68
N HIS A 190 0.19 7.75 7.07
CA HIS A 190 1.08 8.93 7.16
C HIS A 190 2.27 8.73 8.13
N VAL A 191 2.10 7.93 9.19
CA VAL A 191 3.20 7.53 10.09
C VAL A 191 4.09 6.50 9.40
N LYS A 192 3.50 5.48 8.74
CA LYS A 192 4.23 4.47 7.94
C LYS A 192 5.16 5.13 6.94
N LYS A 193 4.67 6.09 6.14
CA LYS A 193 5.50 6.81 5.16
C LYS A 193 6.67 7.55 5.78
N ARG A 194 6.47 8.20 6.92
CA ARG A 194 7.57 8.90 7.63
C ARG A 194 8.62 7.92 8.11
N ILE A 195 8.19 6.78 8.67
CA ILE A 195 9.09 5.72 9.13
C ILE A 195 9.86 5.13 7.93
N LEU A 196 9.18 4.73 6.86
CA LEU A 196 9.77 4.14 5.66
C LEU A 196 10.68 5.12 4.91
N THR A 197 10.34 6.41 4.86
CA THR A 197 11.23 7.44 4.32
C THR A 197 12.54 7.49 5.11
N LYS A 198 12.44 7.44 6.44
CA LYS A 198 13.62 7.43 7.30
C LYS A 198 14.43 6.13 7.17
N ALA A 199 13.76 4.99 6.94
CA ALA A 199 14.39 3.71 6.63
C ALA A 199 15.23 3.80 5.34
N MET A 200 14.67 4.39 4.27
CA MET A 200 15.39 4.62 3.02
C MET A 200 16.60 5.54 3.23
N ILE A 201 16.44 6.66 3.93
CA ILE A 201 17.56 7.59 4.18
C ILE A 201 18.66 6.91 5.00
N ASN A 202 18.31 6.16 6.05
CA ASN A 202 19.30 5.45 6.85
C ASN A 202 20.03 4.38 6.02
N GLY A 203 19.31 3.65 5.17
CA GLY A 203 19.90 2.65 4.28
C GLY A 203 20.79 3.28 3.21
N GLU A 204 20.40 4.41 2.64
CA GLU A 204 21.21 5.14 1.67
C GLU A 204 22.50 5.67 2.30
N ASN A 205 22.41 6.27 3.50
CA ASN A 205 23.56 6.74 4.26
C ASN A 205 24.50 5.63 4.73
N ALA A 206 24.01 4.37 4.78
CA ALA A 206 24.81 3.21 5.12
C ALA A 206 25.73 2.76 3.97
N ILE A 207 25.46 3.23 2.74
CA ILE A 207 26.13 2.77 1.53
C ILE A 207 27.05 3.89 1.05
N GLU A 208 28.31 3.55 0.79
CA GLU A 208 29.24 4.51 0.20
C GLU A 208 28.75 4.92 -1.20
N PRO A 209 28.75 6.21 -1.57
CA PRO A 209 28.15 6.66 -2.84
C PRO A 209 28.70 5.98 -4.10
N PHE A 210 29.97 5.57 -4.09
CA PHE A 210 30.57 4.86 -5.22
C PHE A 210 30.02 3.44 -5.40
N ILE A 211 29.55 2.79 -4.32
CA ILE A 211 28.94 1.45 -4.40
C ILE A 211 27.63 1.54 -5.20
N MET A 212 26.81 2.56 -4.95
CA MET A 212 25.58 2.81 -5.70
C MET A 212 25.83 2.97 -7.21
N THR A 213 26.94 3.62 -7.57
CA THR A 213 27.28 3.83 -8.99
C THR A 213 27.94 2.61 -9.62
N ASP A 214 28.86 1.96 -8.91
CA ASP A 214 29.70 0.90 -9.45
C ASP A 214 28.95 -0.43 -9.53
N LEU A 215 27.95 -0.64 -8.67
CA LEU A 215 27.12 -1.84 -8.62
C LEU A 215 25.70 -1.60 -9.15
N MET A 216 25.48 -0.57 -9.98
CA MET A 216 24.20 -0.37 -10.65
C MET A 216 23.77 -1.66 -11.38
N GLY A 217 22.54 -2.12 -11.13
CA GLY A 217 22.00 -3.37 -11.65
C GLY A 217 22.34 -4.63 -10.82
N GLU A 218 23.43 -4.60 -10.05
CA GLU A 218 23.90 -5.71 -9.20
C GLU A 218 23.89 -5.38 -7.71
N LEU A 219 23.27 -4.27 -7.32
CA LEU A 219 23.39 -3.70 -5.98
C LEU A 219 22.89 -4.64 -4.88
N TRP A 220 21.97 -5.56 -5.22
CA TRP A 220 21.52 -6.60 -4.30
C TRP A 220 22.66 -7.52 -3.81
N MET A 221 23.71 -7.69 -4.60
CA MET A 221 24.86 -8.51 -4.23
C MET A 221 25.70 -7.88 -3.11
N GLU A 222 25.63 -6.55 -2.95
CA GLU A 222 26.21 -5.85 -1.82
C GLU A 222 25.34 -6.01 -0.58
N ILE A 223 25.91 -6.60 0.48
CA ILE A 223 25.17 -6.98 1.68
C ILE A 223 24.63 -5.74 2.39
N ASP A 224 25.45 -4.69 2.48
CA ASP A 224 25.11 -3.44 3.15
C ASP A 224 24.04 -2.65 2.39
N ALA A 225 23.84 -2.92 1.10
CA ALA A 225 22.83 -2.26 0.29
C ALA A 225 21.44 -2.91 0.35
N ARG A 226 21.35 -4.17 0.80
CA ARG A 226 20.05 -4.89 0.83
C ARG A 226 19.00 -4.23 1.74
N PRO A 227 19.33 -3.72 2.95
CA PRO A 227 18.37 -3.01 3.78
C PRO A 227 17.78 -1.75 3.08
N TYR A 228 18.58 -1.02 2.30
CA TYR A 228 18.10 0.11 1.51
C TYR A 228 17.09 -0.34 0.44
N LEU A 229 17.44 -1.38 -0.32
CA LEU A 229 16.57 -1.92 -1.37
C LEU A 229 15.25 -2.46 -0.80
N ARG A 230 15.28 -3.13 0.37
CA ARG A 230 14.06 -3.55 1.08
C ARG A 230 13.22 -2.36 1.55
N ALA A 231 13.84 -1.32 2.12
CA ALA A 231 13.14 -0.12 2.55
C ALA A 231 12.45 0.60 1.40
N LYS A 232 13.11 0.66 0.24
CA LYS A 232 12.56 1.27 -0.98
C LYS A 232 11.38 0.46 -1.54
N ALA A 233 11.44 -0.87 -1.47
CA ALA A 233 10.32 -1.74 -1.86
C ALA A 233 9.12 -1.58 -0.91
N ALA A 234 9.36 -1.56 0.41
CA ALA A 234 8.32 -1.34 1.40
C ALA A 234 7.65 0.05 1.25
N TYR A 235 8.43 1.09 0.91
CA TYR A 235 7.87 2.41 0.61
C TYR A 235 7.00 2.39 -0.66
N ALA A 236 7.45 1.75 -1.73
CA ALA A 236 6.66 1.61 -2.95
C ALA A 236 5.33 0.85 -2.70
N GLU A 237 5.37 -0.20 -1.88
CA GLU A 237 4.18 -0.95 -1.48
C GLU A 237 3.21 -0.10 -0.65
N GLN A 238 3.74 0.73 0.26
CA GLN A 238 2.92 1.70 0.98
C GLN A 238 2.26 2.72 0.04
N LEU A 239 2.93 3.15 -1.04
CA LEU A 239 2.31 4.01 -2.06
C LEU A 239 1.18 3.30 -2.80
N VAL A 240 1.32 2.01 -3.11
CA VAL A 240 0.23 1.20 -3.69
C VAL A 240 -0.97 1.17 -2.73
N ASN A 241 -0.74 0.95 -1.43
CA ASN A 241 -1.79 0.95 -0.41
C ASN A 241 -2.51 2.30 -0.30
N GLU A 242 -1.83 3.39 -0.66
CA GLU A 242 -2.37 4.75 -0.70
C GLU A 242 -2.98 5.15 -2.05
N TYR A 243 -3.04 4.22 -3.01
CA TYR A 243 -3.48 4.47 -4.39
C TYR A 243 -2.62 5.50 -5.14
N ASP A 244 -1.39 5.76 -4.68
CA ASP A 244 -0.38 6.56 -5.39
C ASP A 244 0.43 5.66 -6.33
N PHE A 245 -0.25 5.21 -7.40
CA PHE A 245 0.28 4.22 -8.32
C PHE A 245 1.46 4.74 -9.15
N ASP A 246 1.43 5.99 -9.59
CA ASP A 246 2.54 6.59 -10.33
C ASP A 246 3.78 6.73 -9.44
N GLY A 247 3.60 7.10 -8.17
CA GLY A 247 4.67 7.10 -7.18
C GLY A 247 5.25 5.71 -6.96
N ALA A 248 4.39 4.70 -6.77
CA ALA A 248 4.83 3.31 -6.62
C ALA A 248 5.64 2.82 -7.82
N ILE A 249 5.13 3.05 -9.05
CA ILE A 249 5.80 2.69 -10.31
C ILE A 249 7.17 3.36 -10.41
N LEU A 250 7.29 4.64 -10.04
CA LEU A 250 8.57 5.34 -10.05
C LEU A 250 9.61 4.63 -9.16
N HIS A 251 9.23 4.26 -7.94
CA HIS A 251 10.12 3.59 -7.00
C HIS A 251 10.46 2.16 -7.44
N TYR A 252 9.49 1.40 -7.95
CA TYR A 252 9.73 0.06 -8.46
C TYR A 252 10.61 0.04 -9.71
N ARG A 253 10.46 1.00 -10.63
CA ARG A 253 11.36 1.13 -11.79
C ARG A 253 12.79 1.42 -11.38
N GLU A 254 12.97 2.23 -10.34
CA GLU A 254 14.30 2.49 -9.81
C GLU A 254 14.88 1.24 -9.12
N LEU A 255 14.08 0.48 -8.39
CA LEU A 255 14.51 -0.83 -7.87
C LEU A 255 14.97 -1.76 -8.99
N MET A 256 14.27 -1.78 -10.12
CA MET A 256 14.68 -2.57 -11.29
C MET A 256 16.00 -2.12 -11.90
N ARG A 257 16.32 -0.83 -11.84
CA ARG A 257 17.62 -0.31 -12.29
C ARG A 257 18.75 -0.67 -11.32
N LEU A 258 18.46 -0.68 -10.02
CA LEU A 258 19.45 -0.99 -8.98
C LEU A 258 19.69 -2.50 -8.86
N ASN A 259 18.69 -3.31 -9.17
CA ASN A 259 18.65 -4.76 -9.01
C ASN A 259 18.00 -5.41 -10.24
N GLU A 260 18.76 -5.50 -11.34
CA GLU A 260 18.28 -6.05 -12.62
C GLU A 260 17.95 -7.54 -12.51
N GLY A 261 18.60 -8.27 -11.58
CA GLY A 261 18.33 -9.68 -11.31
C GLY A 261 17.02 -9.96 -10.56
N ASP A 262 16.26 -8.91 -10.25
CA ASP A 262 14.97 -8.93 -9.54
C ASP A 262 14.92 -9.86 -8.32
N ASN A 263 15.97 -9.82 -7.50
CA ASN A 263 16.02 -10.65 -6.29
C ASN A 263 14.88 -10.38 -5.27
N GLN A 264 14.09 -9.32 -5.49
CA GLN A 264 12.95 -8.93 -4.65
C GLN A 264 11.58 -9.21 -5.28
N GLY A 265 11.52 -9.73 -6.51
CA GLY A 265 10.25 -10.00 -7.20
C GLY A 265 9.45 -8.75 -7.57
N ILE A 266 10.12 -7.63 -7.82
CA ILE A 266 9.54 -6.35 -8.23
C ILE A 266 8.85 -6.45 -9.58
N TRP A 267 9.26 -7.35 -10.48
CA TRP A 267 8.56 -7.60 -11.74
C TRP A 267 7.09 -7.95 -11.52
N TYR A 268 6.82 -8.85 -10.57
CA TYR A 268 5.46 -9.28 -10.21
C TYR A 268 4.64 -8.16 -9.55
N LYS A 269 5.29 -7.17 -8.93
CA LYS A 269 4.62 -5.97 -8.39
C LYS A 269 4.36 -4.90 -9.47
N LEU A 270 5.27 -4.74 -10.43
CA LEU A 270 5.17 -3.74 -11.52
C LEU A 270 4.14 -4.13 -12.58
N LEU A 271 4.15 -5.38 -13.00
CA LEU A 271 3.35 -5.83 -14.13
C LEU A 271 1.84 -5.59 -13.95
N PRO A 272 1.19 -5.95 -12.83
CA PRO A 272 -0.22 -5.64 -12.63
C PRO A 272 -0.52 -4.14 -12.60
N LEU A 273 0.39 -3.31 -12.06
CA LEU A 273 0.25 -1.85 -12.09
C LEU A 273 0.32 -1.31 -13.52
N TYR A 274 1.23 -1.82 -14.35
CA TYR A 274 1.30 -1.42 -15.75
C TYR A 274 0.05 -1.82 -16.54
N LEU A 275 -0.48 -3.02 -16.27
CA LEU A 275 -1.72 -3.50 -16.88
C LEU A 275 -2.94 -2.67 -16.43
N GLU A 276 -3.04 -2.31 -15.16
CA GLU A 276 -4.17 -1.53 -14.64
C GLU A 276 -4.13 -0.07 -15.13
N HIS A 277 -2.96 0.57 -15.11
CA HIS A 277 -2.82 2.01 -15.33
C HIS A 277 -2.41 2.40 -16.76
N GLY A 278 -2.41 1.44 -17.69
CA GLY A 278 -2.29 1.73 -19.13
C GLY A 278 -0.87 1.90 -19.65
N TYR A 279 0.15 1.49 -18.90
CA TYR A 279 1.55 1.45 -19.34
C TYR A 279 1.79 0.21 -20.23
N ARG A 280 1.12 0.19 -21.39
CA ARG A 280 1.05 -0.98 -22.29
C ARG A 280 2.41 -1.39 -22.85
N THR A 281 3.19 -0.41 -23.30
CA THR A 281 4.52 -0.68 -23.88
C THR A 281 5.46 -1.29 -22.84
N GLU A 282 5.43 -0.77 -21.62
CA GLU A 282 6.23 -1.27 -20.50
C GLU A 282 5.76 -2.66 -20.03
N ALA A 283 4.44 -2.88 -19.94
CA ALA A 283 3.89 -4.20 -19.64
C ALA A 283 4.34 -5.26 -20.66
N ARG A 284 4.33 -4.92 -21.95
CA ARG A 284 4.78 -5.83 -23.02
C ARG A 284 6.27 -6.15 -22.91
N ALA A 285 7.10 -5.13 -22.76
CA ALA A 285 8.54 -5.31 -22.61
C ALA A 285 8.86 -6.22 -21.42
N LEU A 286 8.19 -5.97 -20.29
CA LEU A 286 8.37 -6.78 -19.09
C LEU A 286 7.91 -8.24 -19.29
N LEU A 287 6.76 -8.46 -19.93
CA LEU A 287 6.28 -9.81 -20.27
C LEU A 287 7.20 -10.56 -21.25
N ASP A 288 7.87 -9.85 -22.17
CA ASP A 288 8.82 -10.46 -23.11
C ASP A 288 10.11 -10.94 -22.43
N ASP A 289 10.56 -10.23 -21.40
CA ASP A 289 11.73 -10.60 -20.59
C ASP A 289 11.41 -11.79 -19.66
N LEU A 290 10.16 -11.86 -19.17
CA LEU A 290 9.65 -12.94 -18.35
C LEU A 290 9.28 -14.16 -19.22
N GLN A 291 10.30 -14.91 -19.67
CA GLN A 291 10.14 -16.09 -20.53
C GLN A 291 9.45 -17.30 -19.85
N GLU A 292 9.08 -17.18 -18.57
CA GLU A 292 8.52 -18.28 -17.78
C GLU A 292 6.99 -18.34 -17.88
N ALA A 293 6.46 -19.55 -18.15
CA ALA A 293 5.03 -19.81 -18.23
C ALA A 293 4.46 -20.25 -16.87
N ASP A 294 4.62 -19.40 -15.85
CA ASP A 294 3.96 -19.57 -14.55
C ASP A 294 2.50 -19.07 -14.57
N THR A 295 1.77 -19.28 -13.48
CA THR A 295 0.36 -18.87 -13.39
C THR A 295 0.18 -17.36 -13.58
N PHE A 296 1.05 -16.53 -13.01
CA PHE A 296 0.97 -15.08 -13.09
C PHE A 296 1.11 -14.62 -14.54
N ILE A 297 2.21 -14.99 -15.19
CA ILE A 297 2.54 -14.58 -16.55
C ILE A 297 1.46 -15.04 -17.52
N LEU A 298 0.94 -16.27 -17.39
CA LEU A 298 -0.12 -16.77 -18.28
C LEU A 298 -1.41 -15.95 -18.17
N PHE A 299 -1.83 -15.57 -16.95
CA PHE A 299 -3.01 -14.72 -16.77
C PHE A 299 -2.76 -13.28 -17.22
N TYR A 300 -1.58 -12.72 -16.91
CA TYR A 300 -1.20 -11.39 -17.34
C TYR A 300 -1.09 -11.26 -18.86
N GLU A 301 -0.58 -12.28 -19.56
CA GLU A 301 -0.56 -12.34 -21.03
C GLU A 301 -1.97 -12.36 -21.64
N ALA A 302 -2.87 -13.14 -21.06
CA ALA A 302 -4.26 -13.20 -21.51
C ALA A 302 -4.97 -11.84 -21.31
N ILE A 303 -4.74 -11.20 -20.16
CA ILE A 303 -5.26 -9.87 -19.85
C ILE A 303 -4.65 -8.82 -20.80
N TYR A 304 -3.33 -8.82 -20.98
CA TYR A 304 -2.65 -7.91 -21.91
C TYR A 304 -3.23 -8.03 -23.33
N ALA A 305 -3.33 -9.25 -23.87
CA ALA A 305 -3.90 -9.48 -25.19
C ALA A 305 -5.34 -8.97 -25.31
N TYR A 306 -6.15 -9.15 -24.26
CA TYR A 306 -7.50 -8.59 -24.21
C TYR A 306 -7.51 -7.06 -24.22
N LEU A 307 -6.62 -6.41 -23.47
CA LEU A 307 -6.55 -4.96 -23.39
C LEU A 307 -6.10 -4.31 -24.70
N GLU A 308 -5.22 -4.99 -25.46
CA GLU A 308 -4.70 -4.50 -26.75
C GLU A 308 -5.64 -4.79 -27.93
N GLU A 309 -6.16 -6.02 -28.01
CA GLU A 309 -6.85 -6.51 -29.21
C GLU A 309 -8.33 -6.84 -28.97
N GLY A 310 -8.80 -6.81 -27.72
CA GLY A 310 -10.13 -7.26 -27.33
C GLY A 310 -10.25 -8.79 -27.26
N MET A 311 -11.48 -9.29 -27.26
CA MET A 311 -11.78 -10.73 -27.15
C MET A 311 -11.58 -11.48 -28.50
N THR A 312 -10.34 -11.58 -28.95
CA THR A 312 -9.96 -12.27 -30.20
C THR A 312 -9.77 -13.78 -29.99
N GLY A 313 -9.54 -14.51 -31.10
CA GLY A 313 -9.15 -15.92 -31.02
C GLY A 313 -7.87 -16.14 -30.21
N LYS A 314 -6.88 -15.25 -30.37
CA LYS A 314 -5.62 -15.26 -29.61
C LYS A 314 -5.88 -15.09 -28.11
N THR A 315 -6.67 -14.09 -27.73
CA THR A 315 -7.05 -13.84 -26.33
C THR A 315 -7.74 -15.05 -25.71
N LYS A 316 -8.67 -15.69 -26.41
CA LYS A 316 -9.34 -16.93 -25.95
C LYS A 316 -8.36 -18.08 -25.74
N THR A 317 -7.42 -18.28 -26.67
CA THR A 317 -6.40 -19.31 -26.54
C THR A 317 -5.47 -19.07 -25.35
N LEU A 318 -5.06 -17.82 -25.12
CA LEU A 318 -4.24 -17.47 -23.95
C LEU A 318 -5.00 -17.69 -22.65
N LEU A 319 -6.27 -17.26 -22.59
CA LEU A 319 -7.12 -17.44 -21.41
C LEU A 319 -7.38 -18.92 -21.09
N GLN A 320 -7.60 -19.75 -22.13
CA GLN A 320 -7.70 -21.21 -21.99
C GLN A 320 -6.42 -21.84 -21.46
N LYS A 321 -5.26 -21.40 -21.97
CA LYS A 321 -3.96 -21.87 -21.49
C LYS A 321 -3.74 -21.52 -20.02
N ALA A 322 -4.10 -20.30 -19.61
CA ALA A 322 -3.99 -19.83 -18.23
C ALA A 322 -4.92 -20.61 -17.28
N ASP A 323 -6.19 -20.77 -17.65
CA ASP A 323 -7.18 -21.53 -16.87
C ASP A 323 -6.79 -23.00 -16.71
N HIS A 324 -6.27 -23.63 -17.77
CA HIS A 324 -5.78 -25.00 -17.69
C HIS A 324 -4.56 -25.16 -16.77
N HIS A 325 -3.71 -24.13 -16.70
CA HIS A 325 -2.50 -24.15 -15.86
C HIS A 325 -2.84 -24.06 -14.37
N ASN A 326 -3.74 -23.14 -14.00
CA ASN A 326 -4.27 -23.03 -12.64
C ASN A 326 -5.77 -22.69 -12.65
N PRO A 327 -6.65 -23.71 -12.61
CA PRO A 327 -8.10 -23.50 -12.66
C PRO A 327 -8.67 -22.86 -11.38
N HIS A 328 -7.89 -22.77 -10.31
CA HIS A 328 -8.31 -22.10 -9.09
C HIS A 328 -8.52 -20.59 -9.29
N VAL A 329 -7.83 -19.97 -10.26
CA VAL A 329 -8.03 -18.55 -10.58
C VAL A 329 -9.46 -18.31 -11.04
N LYS A 330 -9.97 -19.10 -11.97
CA LYS A 330 -11.37 -19.01 -12.43
C LYS A 330 -12.36 -19.20 -11.29
N ASP A 331 -12.14 -20.20 -10.43
CA ASP A 331 -12.98 -20.42 -9.27
C ASP A 331 -13.05 -19.19 -8.35
N LEU A 332 -11.90 -18.57 -8.07
CA LEU A 332 -11.80 -17.40 -7.19
C LEU A 332 -12.32 -16.11 -7.86
N VAL A 333 -12.17 -15.96 -9.18
CA VAL A 333 -12.78 -14.86 -9.93
C VAL A 333 -14.31 -14.97 -9.87
N LEU A 334 -14.88 -16.14 -10.18
CA LEU A 334 -16.32 -16.34 -10.33
C LEU A 334 -17.08 -16.46 -9.00
N TYR A 335 -16.40 -16.87 -7.92
CA TYR A 335 -17.01 -17.05 -6.61
C TYR A 335 -16.27 -16.23 -5.53
N PRO A 336 -16.55 -14.92 -5.40
CA PRO A 336 -15.88 -14.06 -4.44
C PRO A 336 -15.87 -14.57 -2.99
N LYS A 337 -16.93 -15.31 -2.58
CA LYS A 337 -17.02 -15.95 -1.26
C LYS A 337 -15.99 -17.05 -0.98
N LYS A 338 -15.28 -17.52 -2.01
CA LYS A 338 -14.20 -18.52 -1.87
C LYS A 338 -12.82 -17.87 -1.70
N ARG A 339 -12.70 -16.55 -1.88
CA ARG A 339 -11.44 -15.83 -1.72
C ARG A 339 -11.05 -15.83 -0.25
N PRO A 340 -9.75 -15.97 0.07
CA PRO A 340 -9.31 -15.82 1.43
C PRO A 340 -9.47 -14.36 1.87
N ASP A 341 -9.69 -14.14 3.17
CA ASP A 341 -9.77 -12.79 3.74
C ASP A 341 -8.41 -12.09 3.71
N GLU A 342 -7.32 -12.86 3.84
CA GLU A 342 -5.92 -12.41 3.76
C GLU A 342 -5.12 -13.33 2.83
N LEU A 343 -4.17 -12.76 2.10
CA LEU A 343 -3.24 -13.55 1.28
C LEU A 343 -2.22 -14.24 2.18
N SER A 344 -1.79 -15.43 1.77
CA SER A 344 -0.72 -16.17 2.46
C SER A 344 0.64 -15.58 2.10
N ASP A 345 1.55 -15.49 3.07
CA ASP A 345 2.95 -15.06 2.87
C ASP A 345 3.71 -15.95 1.89
N TYR A 346 3.27 -17.20 1.75
CA TYR A 346 3.82 -18.19 0.84
C TYR A 346 2.72 -18.75 -0.06
N TYR A 347 3.08 -19.08 -1.29
CA TYR A 347 2.19 -19.78 -2.19
C TYR A 347 2.79 -21.09 -2.71
N GLY A 348 1.93 -22.07 -2.95
CA GLY A 348 2.29 -23.30 -3.62
C GLY A 348 2.08 -23.19 -5.13
N VAL A 349 3.00 -23.76 -5.91
CA VAL A 349 2.91 -23.79 -7.38
C VAL A 349 1.58 -24.41 -7.83
N ARG A 350 0.81 -23.67 -8.62
CA ARG A 350 -0.50 -24.04 -9.19
C ARG A 350 -1.60 -24.35 -8.19
N ASP A 351 -1.45 -23.88 -6.95
CA ASP A 351 -2.46 -24.10 -5.93
C ASP A 351 -3.42 -22.91 -5.78
N LYS A 352 -4.29 -22.99 -4.76
CA LYS A 352 -5.27 -21.94 -4.45
C LYS A 352 -4.65 -20.66 -3.90
N THR A 353 -3.51 -20.74 -3.22
CA THR A 353 -2.82 -19.59 -2.65
C THR A 353 -2.14 -18.78 -3.75
N GLU A 354 -1.50 -19.43 -4.72
CA GLU A 354 -0.95 -18.75 -5.91
C GLU A 354 -2.06 -18.09 -6.73
N ALA A 355 -3.17 -18.82 -6.94
CA ALA A 355 -4.34 -18.28 -7.62
C ALA A 355 -4.94 -17.06 -6.89
N ALA A 356 -4.91 -17.03 -5.56
CA ALA A 356 -5.43 -15.90 -4.79
C ALA A 356 -4.61 -14.62 -5.01
N VAL A 357 -3.29 -14.73 -5.15
CA VAL A 357 -2.43 -13.58 -5.48
C VAL A 357 -2.78 -13.05 -6.87
N VAL A 358 -2.81 -13.91 -7.90
CA VAL A 358 -3.20 -13.50 -9.27
C VAL A 358 -4.56 -12.82 -9.29
N VAL A 359 -5.54 -13.35 -8.56
CA VAL A 359 -6.88 -12.75 -8.48
C VAL A 359 -6.87 -11.40 -7.79
N SER A 360 -6.05 -11.23 -6.74
CA SER A 360 -5.88 -9.95 -6.06
C SER A 360 -5.35 -8.89 -7.03
N ASP A 361 -4.28 -9.22 -7.75
CA ASP A 361 -3.60 -8.32 -8.70
C ASP A 361 -4.45 -7.95 -9.91
N THR A 362 -5.34 -8.84 -10.33
CA THR A 362 -6.11 -8.70 -11.58
C THR A 362 -7.58 -8.42 -11.34
N LEU A 363 -8.00 -8.18 -10.09
CA LEU A 363 -9.41 -8.02 -9.74
C LEU A 363 -10.08 -6.89 -10.52
N TRP A 364 -9.34 -5.79 -10.76
CA TRP A 364 -9.79 -4.67 -11.56
C TRP A 364 -10.22 -5.10 -12.97
N ALA A 365 -9.45 -5.98 -13.63
CA ALA A 365 -9.70 -6.42 -14.99
C ALA A 365 -11.00 -7.21 -15.07
N TRP A 366 -11.21 -8.16 -14.16
CA TRP A 366 -12.43 -8.97 -14.12
C TRP A 366 -13.68 -8.15 -13.78
N ASN A 367 -13.53 -7.11 -12.97
CA ASN A 367 -14.65 -6.26 -12.57
C ASN A 367 -15.03 -5.24 -13.65
N GLN A 368 -14.05 -4.68 -14.35
CA GLN A 368 -14.26 -3.62 -15.35
C GLN A 368 -14.58 -4.19 -16.74
N HIS A 369 -14.05 -5.37 -17.08
CA HIS A 369 -14.19 -5.97 -18.40
C HIS A 369 -15.11 -7.20 -18.39
N LYS A 370 -16.42 -6.94 -18.47
CA LYS A 370 -17.44 -8.00 -18.43
C LYS A 370 -17.29 -9.05 -19.53
N GLU A 371 -16.82 -8.67 -20.72
CA GLU A 371 -16.59 -9.61 -21.82
C GLU A 371 -15.46 -10.60 -21.48
N LEU A 372 -14.37 -10.12 -20.89
CA LEU A 372 -13.27 -10.97 -20.41
C LEU A 372 -13.73 -11.97 -19.35
N THR A 373 -14.46 -11.49 -18.34
CA THR A 373 -15.01 -12.34 -17.27
C THR A 373 -16.02 -13.35 -17.78
N GLN A 374 -16.85 -12.97 -18.77
CA GLN A 374 -17.78 -13.88 -19.40
C GLN A 374 -17.04 -14.96 -20.20
N ALA A 375 -15.99 -14.59 -20.95
CA ALA A 375 -15.17 -15.57 -21.67
C ALA A 375 -14.50 -16.58 -20.72
N LEU A 376 -13.99 -16.13 -19.55
CA LEU A 376 -13.43 -17.03 -18.53
C LEU A 376 -14.48 -18.00 -17.99
N ARG A 377 -15.71 -17.53 -17.75
CA ARG A 377 -16.85 -18.35 -17.32
C ARG A 377 -17.20 -19.43 -18.34
N ASP A 378 -17.15 -19.09 -19.62
CA ASP A 378 -17.58 -19.96 -20.71
C ASP A 378 -16.52 -20.99 -21.14
N LEU A 379 -15.31 -20.94 -20.56
CA LEU A 379 -14.32 -22.00 -20.74
C LEU A 379 -14.86 -23.32 -20.17
N GLN A 380 -14.68 -24.41 -20.92
CA GLN A 380 -15.13 -25.76 -20.54
C GLN A 380 -14.11 -26.50 -19.69
#